data_AF-A0A934DS89-F1
#
_entry.id   AF-A0A934DS89-F1
#
_cell.length_a   1.000
_cell.length_b   1.000
_cell.length_c   1.000
_cell.angle_alpha   90.00
_cell.angle_beta   90.00
_cell.angle_gamma   90.00
#
_symmetry.space_group_name_H-M   'P 1'
#
loop_
_entity.id
_entity.type
_entity.pdbx_description
1 polymer ?
#
loop_
_entity_poly.entity_id
_entity_poly.type
_entity_poly.pdbx_seq_one_letter_code
_entity_poly.pdbx_strand_id
1 'polypeptide(L)'
;MSGPLGWLSAKLDASLAMWGTHGSLRALALAKRGGLGPGEAGGQCPGCRPAHCCRQLYVPLSQAETLSGRYQMAARAVDGQRILARRAGGACVYLADERCSIYARRPSACRDYDCCQDPRTHVTWPSA
;
A
#
# COMPACT_ATOMS: atom_id res chain seq x y z
N MET A 1 -46.79 -47.38 -29.62
CA MET A 1 -46.92 -46.66 -28.34
C MET A 1 -46.99 -45.18 -28.68
N SER A 2 -47.98 -44.50 -28.11
CA SER A 2 -48.53 -43.22 -28.56
C SER A 2 -47.87 -42.01 -27.88
N GLY A 3 -47.56 -40.99 -28.69
CA GLY A 3 -47.69 -39.55 -28.36
C GLY A 3 -46.51 -38.82 -27.71
N PRO A 4 -46.60 -37.49 -27.55
CA PRO A 4 -47.15 -36.51 -28.51
C PRO A 4 -46.39 -35.14 -28.51
N LEU A 5 -46.87 -34.17 -29.31
CA LEU A 5 -46.65 -32.70 -29.23
C LEU A 5 -45.22 -32.22 -29.65
N GLY A 6 -45.00 -31.47 -30.73
CA GLY A 6 -45.81 -30.39 -31.29
C GLY A 6 -45.73 -29.16 -30.40
N TRP A 7 -45.32 -28.02 -30.97
CA TRP A 7 -45.31 -26.65 -30.42
C TRP A 7 -43.97 -26.16 -29.84
N LEU A 8 -43.17 -25.50 -30.68
CA LEU A 8 -42.85 -24.07 -30.52
C LEU A 8 -42.03 -23.59 -31.71
N SER A 9 -42.73 -22.94 -32.64
CA SER A 9 -42.16 -22.06 -33.65
C SER A 9 -41.58 -20.81 -33.00
N ALA A 10 -40.38 -20.41 -33.43
CA ALA A 10 -39.92 -19.01 -33.49
C ALA A 10 -38.64 -19.02 -34.36
N LYS A 11 -38.73 -18.89 -35.69
CA LYS A 11 -38.72 -17.60 -36.41
C LYS A 11 -37.96 -16.52 -35.65
N LEU A 12 -36.73 -16.24 -36.07
CA LEU A 12 -36.11 -14.90 -36.08
C LEU A 12 -34.84 -14.96 -36.94
N ASP A 13 -35.04 -14.86 -38.25
CA ASP A 13 -34.19 -14.02 -39.10
C ASP A 13 -34.21 -12.61 -38.51
N ALA A 14 -33.03 -11.99 -38.33
CA ALA A 14 -32.80 -10.59 -38.67
C ALA A 14 -31.45 -10.09 -38.16
N SER A 15 -30.72 -9.46 -39.08
CA SER A 15 -29.85 -8.32 -38.80
C SER A 15 -28.44 -8.62 -38.27
N LEU A 16 -27.65 -9.27 -39.14
CA LEU A 16 -26.33 -8.76 -39.43
C LEU A 16 -26.44 -7.31 -39.93
N ALA A 17 -25.53 -6.47 -39.46
CA ALA A 17 -25.47 -5.02 -39.64
C ALA A 17 -26.46 -4.25 -38.77
N MET A 18 -25.96 -3.70 -37.66
CA MET A 18 -25.96 -2.25 -37.37
C MET A 18 -24.98 -1.97 -36.23
N TRP A 19 -23.90 -1.26 -36.58
CA TRP A 19 -23.23 -0.24 -35.75
C TRP A 19 -22.41 -0.81 -34.57
N GLY A 20 -21.10 -0.99 -34.71
CA GLY A 20 -20.22 0.17 -34.91
C GLY A 20 -20.37 1.18 -33.76
N THR A 21 -20.29 0.73 -32.50
CA THR A 21 -20.33 1.63 -31.34
C THR A 21 -19.27 1.26 -30.30
N HIS A 22 -18.26 2.13 -30.23
CA HIS A 22 -17.51 2.48 -29.02
C HIS A 22 -16.81 1.33 -28.28
N GLY A 23 -15.76 0.79 -28.92
CA GLY A 23 -14.65 0.19 -28.19
C GLY A 23 -14.08 1.21 -27.20
N SER A 24 -14.38 0.98 -25.93
CA SER A 24 -13.99 1.81 -24.80
C SER A 24 -12.46 1.85 -24.65
N LEU A 25 -11.79 2.77 -25.34
CA LEU A 25 -10.41 3.17 -25.05
C LEU A 25 -10.39 4.04 -23.78
N ARG A 26 -10.71 3.42 -22.65
CA ARG A 26 -10.38 3.92 -21.31
C ARG A 26 -9.56 2.86 -20.57
N ALA A 27 -8.48 2.44 -21.19
CA ALA A 27 -7.42 1.73 -20.51
C ALA A 27 -6.10 2.08 -21.20
N LEU A 28 -5.05 2.29 -20.42
CA LEU A 28 -3.71 2.79 -20.78
C LEU A 28 -3.69 4.33 -20.89
N ALA A 29 -3.03 5.11 -20.04
CA ALA A 29 -1.98 4.80 -19.10
C ALA A 29 -1.96 5.87 -17.98
N LEU A 30 -2.46 5.51 -16.80
CA LEU A 30 -2.07 6.16 -15.54
C LEU A 30 -0.73 5.55 -15.09
N ALA A 31 0.29 5.61 -15.95
CA ALA A 31 1.61 5.03 -15.71
C ALA A 31 2.67 6.14 -15.72
N LYS A 32 2.55 7.09 -14.80
CA LYS A 32 3.68 7.96 -14.41
C LYS A 32 3.49 8.59 -13.03
N ARG A 33 3.11 7.79 -12.04
CA ARG A 33 3.34 8.12 -10.64
C ARG A 33 4.16 6.99 -10.02
N GLY A 34 5.37 7.32 -9.59
CA GLY A 34 6.11 6.56 -8.59
C GLY A 34 6.77 5.28 -9.10
N GLY A 35 7.67 5.40 -10.07
CA GLY A 35 8.75 4.43 -10.17
C GLY A 35 9.91 4.92 -9.32
N LEU A 36 10.17 4.29 -8.17
CA LEU A 36 11.49 4.16 -7.53
C LEU A 36 11.41 2.95 -6.59
N GLY A 37 12.16 1.92 -6.96
CA GLY A 37 12.02 0.55 -6.50
C GLY A 37 12.66 0.23 -5.14
N PRO A 38 13.06 -1.03 -4.93
CA PRO A 38 13.29 -1.63 -3.63
C PRO A 38 14.55 -1.06 -2.98
N GLY A 39 14.43 -0.77 -1.69
CA GLY A 39 15.40 0.01 -0.98
C GLY A 39 16.77 -0.65 -0.82
N GLU A 40 17.79 0.15 -1.06
CA GLU A 40 19.08 0.13 -0.36
C GLU A 40 19.57 1.59 -0.31
N ALA A 41 20.06 2.01 0.87
CA ALA A 41 20.64 3.31 1.17
C ALA A 41 19.72 4.55 1.07
N GLY A 42 19.93 5.51 1.98
CA GLY A 42 19.26 6.80 1.95
C GLY A 42 19.47 7.49 0.61
N GLY A 43 18.42 7.54 -0.21
CA GLY A 43 18.36 8.36 -1.40
C GLY A 43 18.32 9.82 -1.01
N GLN A 44 19.49 10.43 -0.87
CA GLN A 44 19.88 11.84 -1.06
C GLN A 44 18.76 12.89 -1.00
N CYS A 45 17.86 12.84 -0.03
CA CYS A 45 17.09 13.99 0.40
C CYS A 45 17.89 14.63 1.54
N PRO A 46 18.34 15.89 1.39
CA PRO A 46 19.23 16.54 2.34
C PRO A 46 18.62 16.72 3.75
N GLY A 47 17.33 16.40 3.93
CA GLY A 47 16.64 16.43 5.23
C GLY A 47 16.39 15.06 5.87
N CYS A 48 16.65 13.95 5.19
CA CYS A 48 16.28 12.64 5.71
C CYS A 48 17.23 12.17 6.82
N ARG A 49 16.74 12.18 8.06
CA ARG A 49 17.47 11.62 9.20
C ARG A 49 17.30 10.09 9.28
N PRO A 50 18.38 9.33 9.54
CA PRO A 50 18.29 7.89 9.79
C PRO A 50 17.23 7.57 10.86
N ALA A 51 16.43 6.53 10.60
CA ALA A 51 15.42 6.01 11.52
C ALA A 51 14.41 7.04 12.07
N HIS A 52 14.24 8.21 11.42
CA HIS A 52 13.28 9.22 11.87
C HIS A 52 11.83 8.70 11.87
N CYS A 53 11.49 7.81 10.92
CA CYS A 53 10.21 7.11 10.90
C CYS A 53 9.93 6.32 12.19
N CYS A 54 10.95 5.74 12.83
CA CYS A 54 10.81 5.05 14.11
C CYS A 54 10.47 6.00 15.27
N ARG A 55 10.74 7.30 15.13
CA ARG A 55 10.43 8.32 16.14
C ARG A 55 9.05 8.93 15.92
N GLN A 56 8.63 9.11 14.67
CA GLN A 56 7.43 9.87 14.34
C GLN A 56 6.19 9.02 14.07
N LEU A 57 6.36 7.85 13.44
CA LEU A 57 5.25 7.13 12.85
C LEU A 57 4.69 6.05 13.77
N TYR A 58 3.36 5.96 13.81
CA TYR A 58 2.65 4.74 14.20
C TYR A 58 2.57 3.84 12.98
N VAL A 59 3.20 2.67 13.05
CA VAL A 59 3.32 1.77 11.91
C VAL A 59 2.22 0.71 12.00
N PRO A 60 1.21 0.73 11.11
CA PRO A 60 0.22 -0.34 11.03
C PRO A 60 0.87 -1.62 10.48
N LEU A 61 0.40 -2.74 10.99
CA LEU A 61 0.71 -4.07 10.50
C LEU A 61 -0.45 -4.57 9.64
N SER A 62 -0.12 -5.22 8.53
CA SER A 62 -1.11 -6.01 7.80
C SER A 62 -1.61 -7.18 8.65
N GLN A 63 -2.72 -7.80 8.25
CA GLN A 63 -3.23 -8.99 8.92
C GLN A 63 -2.21 -10.13 8.89
N ALA A 64 -1.57 -10.37 7.74
CA ALA A 64 -0.53 -11.40 7.62
C ALA A 64 0.66 -11.14 8.55
N GLU A 65 1.11 -9.89 8.69
CA GLU A 65 2.20 -9.54 9.59
C GLU A 65 1.81 -9.66 11.06
N THR A 66 0.57 -9.28 11.40
CA THR A 66 0.00 -9.46 12.74
C THR A 66 -0.01 -10.95 13.14
N LEU A 67 -0.49 -11.81 12.25
CA LEU A 67 -0.58 -13.25 12.48
C LEU A 67 0.78 -13.95 12.49
N SER A 68 1.79 -13.37 11.82
CA SER A 68 3.12 -13.96 11.75
C SER A 68 3.87 -14.02 13.09
N GLY A 69 3.47 -13.22 14.09
CA GLY A 69 4.14 -13.14 15.38
C GLY A 69 5.56 -12.54 15.35
N ARG A 70 6.04 -12.10 14.18
CA ARG A 70 7.40 -11.58 13.99
C ARG A 70 7.67 -10.22 14.63
N TYR A 71 6.61 -9.48 14.96
CA TYR A 71 6.70 -8.11 15.43
C TYR A 71 6.04 -7.93 16.79
N GLN A 72 6.68 -7.13 17.64
CA GLN A 72 6.11 -6.71 18.91
C GLN A 72 5.04 -5.65 18.64
N MET A 73 3.82 -5.94 19.09
CA MET A 73 2.64 -5.11 18.86
C MET A 73 2.31 -4.27 20.08
N ALA A 74 1.71 -3.11 19.86
CA ALA A 74 1.08 -2.37 20.94
C ALA A 74 -0.05 -3.20 21.56
N ALA A 75 -0.28 -3.02 22.87
CA ALA A 75 -1.36 -3.72 23.58
C ALA A 75 -2.73 -3.40 22.96
N ARG A 76 -2.94 -2.13 22.59
CA ARG A 76 -4.17 -1.64 21.97
C ARG A 76 -3.96 -1.36 20.48
N ALA A 77 -5.00 -1.64 19.71
CA ALA A 77 -5.09 -1.19 18.32
C ALA A 77 -5.37 0.32 18.26
N VAL A 78 -4.97 0.95 17.16
CA VAL A 78 -5.32 2.34 16.83
C VAL A 78 -6.20 2.28 15.59
N ASP A 79 -7.38 2.89 15.65
CA ASP A 79 -8.36 2.87 14.55
C ASP A 79 -8.66 1.46 14.02
N GLY A 80 -8.73 0.48 14.92
CA GLY A 80 -8.96 -0.94 14.58
C GLY A 80 -7.74 -1.66 13.97
N GLN A 81 -6.63 -0.97 13.73
CA GLN A 81 -5.41 -1.57 13.19
C GLN A 81 -4.40 -1.93 14.29
N ARG A 82 -3.78 -3.10 14.16
CA ARG A 82 -2.63 -3.49 14.99
C ARG A 82 -1.42 -2.70 14.52
N ILE A 83 -0.70 -2.12 15.47
CA ILE A 83 0.47 -1.30 15.21
C ILE A 83 1.70 -1.86 15.93
N LEU A 84 2.89 -1.51 15.45
CA LEU A 84 4.12 -1.78 16.17
C LEU A 84 4.11 -1.15 17.58
N ALA A 85 4.67 -1.86 18.54
CA ALA A 85 4.86 -1.34 19.88
C ALA A 85 5.79 -0.11 19.89
N ARG A 86 5.52 0.78 20.84
CA ARG A 86 6.34 1.97 21.11
C ARG A 86 6.75 1.96 22.59
N ARG A 87 7.93 2.51 22.88
CA ARG A 87 8.47 2.72 24.23
C ARG A 87 7.75 3.90 24.89
N ALA A 88 7.93 4.06 26.20
CA ALA A 88 7.36 5.16 26.97
C ALA A 88 7.72 6.56 26.40
N GLY A 89 8.91 6.72 25.82
CA GLY A 89 9.33 7.96 25.15
C GLY A 89 8.79 8.14 23.73
N GLY A 90 7.81 7.33 23.30
CA GLY A 90 7.22 7.39 21.97
C GLY A 90 8.08 6.79 20.85
N ALA A 91 9.34 6.44 21.03
CA ALA A 91 10.08 5.74 19.97
C ALA A 91 9.53 4.33 19.71
N CYS A 92 9.54 3.86 18.46
CA CYS A 92 9.32 2.46 18.13
C CYS A 92 10.29 1.57 18.91
N VAL A 93 9.84 0.40 19.36
CA VAL A 93 10.67 -0.55 20.12
C VAL A 93 11.90 -1.05 19.35
N TYR A 94 11.90 -0.93 18.02
CA TYR A 94 13.00 -1.33 17.15
C TYR A 94 14.01 -0.21 16.82
N LEU A 95 13.89 0.97 17.44
CA LEU A 95 14.92 2.02 17.33
C LEU A 95 16.11 1.69 18.25
N ALA A 96 17.25 1.32 17.70
CA ALA A 96 18.48 1.04 18.45
C ALA A 96 19.65 1.81 17.82
N ASP A 97 20.46 2.47 18.65
CA ASP A 97 21.66 3.21 18.21
C ASP A 97 21.38 4.17 17.04
N GLU A 98 20.31 4.96 17.14
CA GLU A 98 19.85 5.89 16.11
C GLU A 98 19.50 5.23 14.75
N ARG A 99 19.28 3.91 14.74
CA ARG A 99 18.99 3.11 13.56
C ARG A 99 17.82 2.16 13.79
N CYS A 100 17.21 1.68 12.71
CA CYS A 100 16.17 0.66 12.79
C CYS A 100 16.83 -0.73 12.85
N SER A 101 16.69 -1.42 13.98
CA SER A 101 17.31 -2.74 14.20
C SER A 101 16.71 -3.84 13.33
N ILE A 102 15.53 -3.61 12.77
CA ILE A 102 14.84 -4.54 11.87
C ILE A 102 14.81 -4.05 10.43
N TYR A 103 15.66 -3.09 10.04
CA TYR A 103 15.56 -2.41 8.74
C TYR A 103 15.39 -3.37 7.56
N ALA A 104 16.21 -4.43 7.45
CA ALA A 104 16.13 -5.40 6.35
C ALA A 104 14.81 -6.20 6.32
N ARG A 105 14.23 -6.46 7.49
CA ARG A 105 12.98 -7.24 7.65
C ARG A 105 11.79 -6.38 8.08
N ARG A 106 11.86 -5.07 7.82
CA ARG A 106 10.84 -4.11 8.26
C ARG A 106 9.46 -4.44 7.64
N PRO A 107 8.36 -4.12 8.36
CA PRO A 107 7.01 -4.31 7.83
C PRO A 107 6.78 -3.57 6.52
N SER A 108 5.78 -3.99 5.75
CA SER A 108 5.44 -3.36 4.46
C SER A 108 5.21 -1.86 4.59
N ALA A 109 4.45 -1.41 5.60
CA ALA A 109 4.22 0.02 5.83
C ALA A 109 5.51 0.82 6.09
N CYS A 110 6.56 0.21 6.65
CA CYS A 110 7.87 0.86 6.80
C CYS A 110 8.69 0.89 5.50
N ARG A 111 8.38 0.03 4.53
CA ARG A 111 9.02 0.02 3.21
C ARG A 111 8.41 1.09 2.30
N ASP A 112 7.11 1.31 2.46
CA ASP A 112 6.36 2.32 1.71
C ASP A 112 6.66 3.75 2.20
N TYR A 113 7.28 3.89 3.37
CA TYR A 113 7.70 5.18 3.88
C TYR A 113 8.81 5.78 3.01
N ASP A 114 8.51 6.94 2.43
CA ASP A 114 9.45 7.81 1.74
C ASP A 114 9.58 9.14 2.50
N CYS A 115 10.78 9.39 3.05
CA CYS A 115 11.08 10.60 3.79
C CYS A 115 11.12 11.86 2.92
N CYS A 116 11.30 11.73 1.61
CA CYS A 116 11.32 12.86 0.67
C CYS A 116 9.90 13.39 0.39
N GLN A 117 8.88 12.59 0.71
CA GLN A 117 7.47 12.87 0.44
C GLN A 117 6.67 13.07 1.74
N ASP A 118 7.32 12.99 2.92
CA ASP A 118 6.67 13.19 4.21
C ASP A 118 7.08 14.54 4.82
N PRO A 119 6.22 15.58 4.71
CA PRO A 119 6.53 16.92 5.19
C PRO A 119 6.74 17.00 6.71
N ARG A 120 6.30 16.00 7.49
CA ARG A 120 6.59 15.91 8.94
C ARG A 120 8.05 15.58 9.22
N THR A 121 8.81 15.21 8.19
CA THR A 121 10.19 14.78 8.30
C THR A 121 11.17 15.70 7.59
N HIS A 122 10.66 16.74 6.92
CA HIS A 122 11.47 17.82 6.39
C HIS A 122 11.80 18.80 7.52
N VAL A 123 13.08 18.98 7.81
CA VAL A 123 13.54 20.18 8.53
C VAL A 123 13.29 21.33 7.56
N THR A 124 12.37 22.23 7.87
CA THR A 124 12.24 23.50 7.14
C THR A 124 13.61 24.17 7.16
N TRP A 125 14.33 24.10 6.05
CA TRP A 125 15.43 25.01 5.81
C TRP A 125 14.83 26.42 5.84
N PRO A 126 15.39 27.39 6.59
CA PRO A 126 14.87 28.73 6.52
C PRO A 126 15.12 29.21 5.09
N SER A 127 14.05 29.46 4.34
CA SER A 127 14.11 30.31 3.16
C SER A 127 14.64 31.66 3.64
N ALA A 128 15.88 31.95 3.27
CA ALA A 128 16.46 33.28 3.40
C ALA A 128 15.67 34.28 2.55
#